data_AF-A0A7X0IA53-F1
#
_entry.id   AF-A0A7X0IA53-F1
#
_cell.length_a   1.000
_cell.length_b   1.000
_cell.length_c   1.000
_cell.angle_alpha   90.00
_cell.angle_beta   90.00
_cell.angle_gamma   90.00
#
_symmetry.space_group_name_H-M   'P 1'
#
loop_
_entity.id
_entity.type
_entity.pdbx_description
1 polymer ?
#
loop_
_entity_poly.entity_id
_entity_poly.type
_entity_poly.pdbx_seq_one_letter_code
_entity_poly.pdbx_strand_id
1 'polypeptide(L)'
;MYLRVVILVQTLAVFSAPVTAGLLLTSPAGRPLHSASAYTVFAVAVLHLVTAILLWRPGGGSPRPILYAAGFLALTLAQVALGIAHMKALHIPLGVLLFGMSLLHLVRLPSSRTLTSHADPVTTRG
;
A
#
# COMPACT_ATOMS: atom_id res chain seq x y z
N MET A 1 -8.82 2.29 -12.69
CA MET A 1 -7.78 1.30 -13.05
C MET A 1 -6.46 1.57 -12.33
N TYR A 2 -5.93 2.81 -12.37
CA TYR A 2 -4.71 3.25 -11.68
C TYR A 2 -4.64 2.90 -10.18
N LEU A 3 -5.68 3.21 -9.41
CA LEU A 3 -5.78 2.88 -7.97
C LEU A 3 -5.61 1.38 -7.67
N ARG A 4 -6.08 0.49 -8.55
CA ARG A 4 -5.94 -0.96 -8.36
C ARG A 4 -4.50 -1.42 -8.57
N VAL A 5 -3.81 -0.86 -9.57
CA VAL A 5 -2.39 -1.17 -9.82
C VAL A 5 -1.53 -0.69 -8.65
N VAL A 6 -1.77 0.53 -8.16
CA VAL A 6 -1.07 1.06 -6.98
C VAL A 6 -1.28 0.17 -5.76
N ILE A 7 -2.51 -0.29 -5.52
CA ILE A 7 -2.80 -1.15 -4.36
C ILE A 7 -2.18 -2.54 -4.54
N LEU A 8 -2.23 -3.13 -5.73
CA LEU A 8 -1.54 -4.40 -6.01
C LEU A 8 -0.03 -4.31 -5.78
N VAL A 9 0.62 -3.27 -6.32
CA VAL A 9 2.06 -3.04 -6.14
C VAL A 9 2.39 -2.82 -4.67
N GLN A 10 1.59 -2.02 -3.97
CA GLN A 10 1.75 -1.79 -2.52
C GLN A 10 1.60 -3.09 -1.73
N THR A 11 0.60 -3.92 -2.05
CA THR A 11 0.40 -5.21 -1.35
C THR A 11 1.56 -6.16 -1.61
N LEU A 12 2.03 -6.30 -2.86
CA LEU A 12 3.17 -7.16 -3.18
C LEU A 12 4.45 -6.67 -2.49
N ALA A 13 4.69 -5.36 -2.47
CA ALA A 13 5.82 -4.76 -1.77
C ALA A 13 5.75 -5.07 -0.26
N VAL A 14 4.60 -4.86 0.38
CA VAL A 14 4.42 -5.13 1.81
C VAL A 14 4.48 -6.63 2.13
N PHE A 15 4.03 -7.50 1.22
CA PHE A 15 4.14 -8.96 1.36
C PHE A 15 5.60 -9.45 1.28
N SER A 16 6.44 -8.79 0.49
CA SER A 16 7.86 -9.16 0.39
C SER A 16 8.64 -8.98 1.70
N ALA A 17 8.20 -8.07 2.58
CA ALA A 17 8.86 -7.76 3.84
C ALA A 17 8.85 -8.93 4.85
N PRO A 18 7.72 -9.58 5.19
CA PRO A 18 7.73 -10.76 6.07
C PRO A 18 8.44 -11.97 5.46
N VAL A 19 8.36 -12.18 4.13
CA VAL A 19 9.07 -13.28 3.45
C VAL A 19 10.58 -13.11 3.60
N THR A 20 11.10 -11.91 3.31
CA THR A 20 12.53 -11.62 3.45
C THR A 20 12.98 -11.55 4.91
N ALA A 21 12.10 -11.17 5.85
CA ALA A 21 12.38 -11.28 7.28
C ALA A 21 12.52 -12.74 7.75
N GLY A 22 11.71 -13.67 7.19
CA GLY A 22 11.90 -15.11 7.40
C GLY A 22 13.25 -15.61 6.87
N LEU A 23 13.64 -15.15 5.67
CA LEU A 23 14.96 -15.44 5.09
C LEU A 23 16.11 -14.85 5.92
N LEU A 24 15.96 -13.65 6.49
CA LEU A 24 16.93 -13.05 7.41
C LEU A 24 17.25 -13.95 8.60
N LEU A 25 16.28 -14.72 9.07
CA LEU A 25 16.46 -15.63 10.21
C LEU A 25 17.05 -16.99 9.82
N THR A 26 17.02 -17.35 8.52
CA THR A 26 17.28 -18.72 8.06
C THR A 26 18.36 -18.84 6.99
N SER A 27 18.81 -17.72 6.41
CA SER A 27 19.73 -17.70 5.28
C SER A 27 20.72 -16.53 5.33
N PRO A 28 21.99 -16.74 4.93
CA PRO A 28 22.98 -15.66 4.78
C PRO A 28 22.53 -14.56 3.81
N ALA A 29 21.74 -14.89 2.78
CA ALA A 29 21.20 -13.93 1.82
C ALA A 29 20.05 -13.09 2.39
N GLY A 30 19.54 -13.42 3.58
CA GLY A 30 18.35 -12.79 4.12
C GLY A 30 18.53 -11.33 4.52
N ARG A 31 19.71 -10.92 5.01
CA ARG A 31 19.99 -9.51 5.35
C ARG A 31 19.93 -8.57 4.15
N PRO A 32 20.65 -8.81 3.04
CA PRO A 32 20.57 -7.93 1.88
C PRO A 32 19.16 -7.92 1.25
N LEU A 33 18.49 -9.08 1.18
CA LEU A 33 17.11 -9.18 0.65
C LEU A 33 16.11 -8.41 1.52
N HIS A 34 16.22 -8.51 2.84
CA HIS A 34 15.33 -7.80 3.75
C HIS A 34 15.54 -6.28 3.65
N SER A 35 16.78 -5.81 3.58
CA SER A 35 17.08 -4.39 3.34
C SER A 35 16.53 -3.90 1.99
N ALA A 36 16.68 -4.67 0.91
CA ALA A 36 16.11 -4.32 -0.39
C ALA A 36 14.56 -4.22 -0.36
N SER A 37 13.90 -5.13 0.37
CA SER A 37 12.45 -5.08 0.57
C SER A 37 12.02 -3.81 1.32
N ALA A 38 12.78 -3.42 2.36
CA ALA A 38 12.50 -2.21 3.14
C ALA A 38 12.61 -0.94 2.27
N TYR A 39 13.66 -0.85 1.42
CA TYR A 39 13.80 0.26 0.48
C TYR A 39 12.66 0.31 -0.55
N THR A 40 12.20 -0.86 -1.00
CA THR A 40 11.07 -0.96 -1.94
C THR A 40 9.78 -0.43 -1.30
N VAL A 41 9.45 -0.86 -0.08
CA VAL A 41 8.26 -0.39 0.64
C VAL A 41 8.32 1.11 0.88
N PHE A 42 9.49 1.64 1.26
CA PHE A 42 9.70 3.08 1.43
C PHE A 42 9.46 3.85 0.12
N ALA A 43 10.04 3.41 -0.99
CA ALA A 43 9.86 4.05 -2.30
C ALA A 43 8.38 4.06 -2.73
N VAL A 44 7.66 2.96 -2.54
CA VAL A 44 6.22 2.88 -2.85
C VAL A 44 5.42 3.81 -1.94
N ALA A 45 5.74 3.90 -0.65
CA ALA A 45 5.07 4.81 0.29
C ALA A 45 5.24 6.29 -0.12
N VAL A 46 6.45 6.69 -0.53
CA VAL A 46 6.71 8.04 -1.06
C VAL A 46 5.91 8.29 -2.33
N LEU A 47 5.91 7.33 -3.27
CA LEU A 47 5.16 7.46 -4.52
C LEU A 47 3.65 7.58 -4.25
N HIS A 48 3.12 6.82 -3.31
CA HIS A 48 1.71 6.90 -2.90
C HIS A 48 1.38 8.29 -2.35
N LEU A 49 2.23 8.86 -1.49
CA LEU A 49 2.04 10.21 -0.95
C LEU A 49 2.08 11.28 -2.05
N VAL A 50 3.09 11.24 -2.93
CA VAL A 50 3.22 12.17 -4.05
C VAL A 50 1.98 12.11 -4.94
N THR A 51 1.55 10.90 -5.28
CA THR A 51 0.35 10.66 -6.09
C THR A 51 -0.91 11.25 -5.44
N ALA A 52 -1.09 11.02 -4.13
CA ALA A 52 -2.23 11.56 -3.39
C ALA A 52 -2.25 13.10 -3.40
N ILE A 53 -1.08 13.74 -3.27
CA ILE A 53 -0.94 15.20 -3.33
C ILE A 53 -1.24 15.73 -4.73
N LEU A 54 -0.67 15.12 -5.77
CA LEU A 54 -0.85 15.55 -7.17
C LEU A 54 -2.32 15.44 -7.61
N LEU A 55 -3.03 14.41 -7.17
CA LEU A 55 -4.44 14.21 -7.49
C LEU A 55 -5.41 15.09 -6.68
N TRP A 56 -4.95 15.74 -5.61
CA TRP A 56 -5.82 16.51 -4.71
C TRP A 56 -6.17 17.91 -5.25
N ARG A 57 -5.21 18.63 -5.84
CA ARG A 57 -5.37 20.05 -6.22
C ARG A 57 -6.24 20.37 -7.44
N PRO A 58 -6.50 19.49 -8.42
CA PRO A 58 -7.32 19.88 -9.58
C PRO A 58 -8.84 20.00 -9.33
N GLY A 59 -9.38 19.50 -8.21
CA GLY A 59 -10.84 19.36 -8.04
C GLY A 59 -11.43 19.68 -6.65
N GLY A 60 -10.66 20.22 -5.71
CA GLY A 60 -11.17 20.62 -4.38
C GLY A 60 -11.66 19.46 -3.49
N GLY A 61 -11.18 18.24 -3.76
CA GLY A 61 -11.59 17.04 -3.03
C GLY A 61 -11.09 16.98 -1.57
N SER A 62 -11.57 15.99 -0.82
CA SER A 62 -11.15 15.77 0.57
C SER A 62 -9.64 15.46 0.68
N PRO A 63 -8.90 16.03 1.67
CA PRO A 63 -7.48 15.74 1.88
C PRO A 63 -7.20 14.39 2.56
N ARG A 64 -8.25 13.62 2.90
CA ARG A 64 -8.12 12.31 3.57
C ARG A 64 -7.13 11.34 2.89
N PRO A 65 -7.06 11.21 1.55
CA PRO A 65 -6.07 10.34 0.91
C PRO A 65 -4.62 10.71 1.23
N ILE A 66 -4.32 12.00 1.33
CA ILE A 66 -2.99 12.50 1.72
C ILE A 66 -2.67 12.08 3.16
N LEU A 67 -3.64 12.23 4.07
CA LEU A 67 -3.47 11.81 5.47
C LEU A 67 -3.19 10.31 5.59
N TYR A 68 -3.90 9.47 4.84
CA TYR A 68 -3.63 8.02 4.83
C TYR A 68 -2.25 7.69 4.26
N ALA A 69 -1.85 8.32 3.15
CA ALA A 69 -0.53 8.10 2.56
C ALA A 69 0.60 8.59 3.49
N ALA A 70 0.42 9.74 4.14
CA ALA A 70 1.36 10.28 5.11
C ALA A 70 1.49 9.37 6.35
N GLY A 71 0.36 8.89 6.89
CA GLY A 71 0.36 7.93 7.99
C GLY A 71 1.08 6.63 7.64
N PHE A 72 0.84 6.11 6.43
CA PHE A 72 1.53 4.91 5.95
C PHE A 72 3.05 5.12 5.82
N LEU A 73 3.48 6.26 5.28
CA LEU A 73 4.90 6.62 5.19
C LEU A 73 5.53 6.74 6.59
N ALA A 74 4.85 7.38 7.54
CA ALA A 74 5.33 7.52 8.91
C ALA A 74 5.53 6.15 9.60
N LEU A 75 4.57 5.24 9.43
CA LEU A 75 4.67 3.87 9.96
C LEU A 75 5.81 3.07 9.29
N THR A 76 6.04 3.30 7.99
CA THR A 76 7.17 2.70 7.26
C THR A 76 8.52 3.21 7.79
N LEU A 77 8.63 4.51 8.07
CA LEU A 77 9.83 5.09 8.69
C LEU A 77 10.06 4.54 10.10
N ALA A 78 9.01 4.42 10.90
CA ALA A 78 9.09 3.80 12.22
C ALA A 78 9.58 2.35 12.12
N GLN A 79 9.10 1.59 11.14
CA GLN A 79 9.57 0.24 10.87
C GLN A 79 11.07 0.17 10.57
N VAL A 80 11.56 1.04 9.68
CA VAL A 80 12.99 1.12 9.34
C VAL A 80 13.81 1.48 10.57
N ALA A 81 13.39 2.47 11.35
CA ALA A 81 14.09 2.89 12.58
C ALA A 81 14.17 1.75 13.61
N LEU A 82 13.05 1.07 13.89
CA LEU A 82 13.01 -0.06 14.81
C LEU A 82 13.85 -1.25 14.33
N GLY A 83 13.89 -1.47 13.01
CA GLY A 83 14.71 -2.52 12.38
C GLY A 83 16.21 -2.24 12.51
N ILE A 84 16.64 -1.00 12.28
CA ILE A 84 18.02 -0.54 12.49
C ILE A 84 18.39 -0.61 13.98
N ALA A 85 17.48 -0.22 14.88
CA ALA A 85 17.67 -0.29 16.32
C ALA A 85 17.57 -1.71 16.90
N HIS A 86 17.33 -2.73 16.06
CA HIS A 86 17.18 -4.13 16.46
C HIS A 86 16.08 -4.40 17.50
N MET A 87 15.07 -3.54 17.59
CA MET A 87 13.94 -3.67 18.52
C MET A 87 12.89 -4.65 17.98
N LYS A 88 13.27 -5.92 17.81
CA LYS A 88 12.44 -6.97 17.18
C LYS A 88 11.05 -7.12 17.82
N ALA A 89 10.97 -6.96 19.14
CA ALA A 89 9.71 -7.04 19.90
C ALA A 89 8.66 -6.01 19.46
N LEU A 90 9.08 -4.87 18.88
CA LEU A 90 8.17 -3.85 18.35
C LEU A 90 8.11 -3.89 16.82
N HIS A 91 9.27 -4.08 16.19
CA HIS A 91 9.40 -4.14 14.73
C HIS A 91 8.52 -5.25 14.12
N ILE A 92 8.57 -6.47 14.67
CA ILE A 92 7.84 -7.62 14.11
C ILE A 92 6.32 -7.44 14.22
N PRO A 93 5.73 -7.17 15.41
CA PRO A 93 4.26 -7.02 15.51
C PRO A 93 3.71 -5.86 14.69
N LEU A 94 4.42 -4.72 14.67
CA LEU A 94 4.01 -3.57 13.85
C LEU A 94 4.02 -3.95 12.35
N GLY A 95 4.94 -4.82 11.92
CA GLY A 95 5.09 -5.21 10.52
C GLY A 95 3.96 -6.13 10.09
N VAL A 96 3.61 -7.09 10.96
CA VAL A 96 2.46 -7.97 10.81
C VAL A 96 1.15 -7.15 10.76
N LEU A 97 0.99 -6.15 11.63
CA LEU A 97 -0.19 -5.28 11.64
C LEU A 97 -0.34 -4.50 10.32
N LEU A 98 0.75 -3.87 9.85
CA LEU A 98 0.77 -3.12 8.59
C LEU A 98 0.45 -4.02 7.38
N PHE A 99 1.01 -5.24 7.36
CA PHE A 99 0.69 -6.24 6.36
C PHE A 99 -0.80 -6.62 6.40
N GLY A 100 -1.32 -6.96 7.58
CA GLY A 100 -2.71 -7.34 7.77
C GLY A 100 -3.69 -6.25 7.33
N MET A 101 -3.42 -4.99 7.68
CA MET A 101 -4.25 -3.85 7.24
C MET A 101 -4.19 -3.63 5.73
N SER A 102 -3.01 -3.76 5.12
CA SER A 102 -2.84 -3.62 3.67
C SER A 102 -3.60 -4.70 2.91
N LEU A 103 -3.55 -5.94 3.40
CA LEU A 103 -4.29 -7.07 2.85
C LEU A 103 -5.81 -6.89 3.02
N LEU A 104 -6.25 -6.48 4.21
CA LEU A 104 -7.66 -6.22 4.48
C LEU A 104 -8.21 -5.11 3.57
N HIS A 105 -7.43 -4.06 3.34
CA HIS A 105 -7.80 -2.98 2.44
C HIS A 105 -7.92 -3.49 0.99
N LEU A 106 -6.98 -4.32 0.52
CA LEU A 106 -7.04 -4.94 -0.80
C LEU A 106 -8.31 -5.80 -0.98
N VAL A 107 -8.63 -6.66 -0.01
CA VAL A 107 -9.80 -7.55 -0.06
C VAL A 107 -11.13 -6.78 -0.02
N ARG A 108 -11.15 -5.63 0.66
CA ARG A 108 -12.35 -4.78 0.79
C ARG A 108 -12.58 -3.83 -0.39
N LEU A 109 -11.68 -3.78 -1.38
CA LEU A 109 -11.92 -2.98 -2.58
C LEU A 109 -13.08 -3.58 -3.39
N PRO A 110 -14.14 -2.82 -3.68
CA PRO A 110 -15.20 -3.30 -4.55
C PRO A 110 -14.62 -3.62 -5.94
N SER A 111 -14.84 -4.85 -6.40
CA SER A 111 -14.71 -5.18 -7.81
C SER A 111 -15.76 -4.36 -8.55
N SER A 112 -15.35 -3.24 -9.14
CA SER A 112 -16.19 -2.50 -10.09
C SER A 112 -16.51 -3.47 -11.22
N ARG A 113 -17.68 -4.12 -11.09
CA ARG A 113 -18.32 -4.91 -12.12
C ARG A 113 -18.66 -3.91 -13.20
N THR A 114 -18.10 -4.16 -14.37
CA THR A 114 -18.34 -3.48 -15.63
C THR A 114 -19.80 -3.04 -15.75
N LEU A 115 -20.07 -1.74 -15.68
CA LEU A 115 -21.29 -1.17 -16.23
C LEU A 115 -21.12 -1.12 -17.75
N THR A 116 -21.34 -2.24 -18.41
CA THR A 116 -21.73 -2.22 -19.82
C THR A 116 -23.22 -1.92 -19.86
N SER A 117 -23.49 -0.64 -20.07
CA SER A 117 -24.67 -0.07 -20.72
C SER A 117 -25.44 -1.09 -21.58
N HIS A 118 -26.72 -1.28 -21.27
CA HIS A 118 -27.71 -1.27 -22.34
C HIS A 118 -28.68 -0.13 -22.03
N ALA A 119 -28.59 0.88 -22.89
CA ALA A 119 -29.38 2.09 -22.86
C ALA A 119 -30.85 1.77 -23.15
N ASP A 120 -31.76 2.35 -22.37
CA ASP A 120 -33.14 2.57 -22.77
C ASP A 120 -33.17 3.67 -23.85
N PRO A 121 -33.83 3.46 -25.00
CA PRO A 121 -34.27 4.56 -25.84
C PRO A 121 -35.76 4.85 -25.59
N VAL A 122 -35.98 6.02 -24.98
CA VAL A 122 -36.88 7.08 -25.46
C VAL A 122 -38.31 6.69 -25.84
N THR A 123 -39.21 7.21 -25.01
CA THR A 123 -40.60 7.55 -25.33
C THR A 123 -40.74 8.24 -26.69
N THR A 124 -41.37 7.58 -27.67
CA THR A 124 -42.01 8.26 -28.80
C THR A 124 -43.48 8.48 -28.47
N ARG A 125 -43.86 9.77 -28.37
CA ARG A 125 -45.23 10.24 -28.47
C ARG A 125 -45.84 9.78 -29.80
N GLY A 126 -47.09 9.31 -29.73
CA GLY A 126 -48.03 9.13 -30.84
C GLY A 126 -49.42 9.07 -30.24
#